data_AF-A0A949XZD8-F1
#
_entry.id   AF-A0A949XZD8-F1
#
_cell.length_a   1.000
_cell.length_b   1.000
_cell.length_c   1.000
_cell.angle_alpha   90.00
_cell.angle_beta   90.00
_cell.angle_gamma   90.00
#
_symmetry.space_group_name_H-M   'P 1'
#
loop_
_entity.id
_entity.type
_entity.pdbx_description
1 polymer ?
#
loop_
_entity_poly.entity_id
_entity_poly.type
_entity_poly.pdbx_seq_one_letter_code
_entity_poly.pdbx_strand_id
1 'polypeptide(L)'
;KGDHVKKGDPLFRIDDRDLQAMLKVREAELVSAKATLHKLEMAPRPEDVPPLQAAVEEARAKLNDAEAAMARTERLFQRQMAPASDFDKDRFAYYAAKAALARAIADLERMKAGTWKEDLEVARATVVQAQSQVDSIKINIDRCTVRALTDGEILQLNVRLGQFAAMTWKEPMIVLGNVDHLHVRVDIDENDLPFFEKGAEAVATLKGRPHVRFPLKFVYVEPYVIPKQSLTGSNSERVDTRVLQVVYALPDERPIDVHVGQQMDVYLKAAKAPKGISLDTDAKAIPFDEDDLTSASPRKSRTS
;
A
#
# COMPACT_ATOMS: atom_id res chain seq x y z
N LYS A 1 10.21 16.06 24.31
CA LYS A 1 9.36 17.18 23.80
C LYS A 1 10.30 18.35 23.64
N GLY A 2 10.29 19.01 22.47
CA GLY A 2 11.31 20.01 22.12
C GLY A 2 12.58 19.41 21.51
N ASP A 3 12.63 18.09 21.36
CA ASP A 3 13.76 17.41 20.73
C ASP A 3 13.63 17.55 19.21
N HIS A 4 14.74 17.85 18.54
CA HIS A 4 14.85 17.83 17.09
C HIS A 4 15.09 16.40 16.62
N VAL A 5 14.29 15.98 15.65
CA VAL A 5 14.38 14.65 15.01
C VAL A 5 14.67 14.82 13.53
N LYS A 6 15.45 13.89 12.99
CA LYS A 6 15.72 13.79 11.57
C LYS A 6 14.75 12.83 10.90
N LYS A 7 14.58 12.98 9.59
CA LYS A 7 13.84 12.04 8.77
C LYS A 7 14.38 10.61 8.96
N GLY A 8 13.49 9.69 9.33
CA GLY A 8 13.80 8.28 9.57
C GLY A 8 14.06 7.93 11.04
N ASP A 9 14.22 8.93 11.92
CA ASP A 9 14.45 8.68 13.34
C ASP A 9 13.24 7.98 13.98
N PRO A 10 13.45 6.92 14.78
CA PRO A 10 12.36 6.23 15.47
C PRO A 10 11.79 7.11 16.57
N LEU A 11 10.49 7.37 16.53
CA LEU A 11 9.79 8.21 17.51
C LEU A 11 9.25 7.38 18.67
N PHE A 12 8.49 6.32 18.35
CA PHE A 12 7.98 5.38 19.34
C PHE A 12 7.73 4.03 18.69
N ARG A 13 7.64 3.00 19.55
CA ARG A 13 7.37 1.63 19.15
C ARG A 13 6.09 1.13 19.81
N ILE A 14 5.22 0.52 19.00
CA ILE A 14 4.04 -0.19 19.44
C ILE A 14 4.45 -1.64 19.76
N ASP A 15 3.76 -2.27 20.70
CA ASP A 15 3.98 -3.68 21.03
C ASP A 15 3.79 -4.57 19.78
N ASP A 16 4.85 -5.30 19.42
CA ASP A 16 4.91 -6.15 18.24
C ASP A 16 4.92 -7.65 18.60
N ARG A 17 4.75 -8.02 19.88
CA ARG A 17 4.87 -9.42 20.35
C ARG A 17 3.95 -10.39 19.59
N ASP A 18 2.71 -9.99 19.34
CA ASP A 18 1.75 -10.82 18.58
C ASP A 18 2.20 -11.00 17.12
N LEU A 19 2.70 -9.94 16.49
CA LEU A 19 3.21 -9.99 15.12
C LEU A 19 4.50 -10.82 15.02
N GLN A 20 5.39 -10.73 16.01
CA GLN A 20 6.59 -11.57 16.11
C GLN A 20 6.24 -13.05 16.25
N ALA A 21 5.21 -13.37 17.04
CA ALA A 21 4.70 -14.73 17.14
C ALA A 21 4.10 -15.21 15.81
N MET A 22 3.29 -14.38 15.14
CA MET A 22 2.75 -14.69 13.81
C MET A 22 3.86 -14.86 12.76
N LEU A 23 4.93 -14.06 12.82
CA LEU A 23 6.06 -14.17 11.91
C LEU A 23 6.68 -15.56 11.99
N LYS A 24 6.93 -16.06 13.21
CA LYS A 24 7.47 -17.41 13.43
C LYS A 24 6.59 -18.51 12.83
N VAL A 25 5.27 -18.37 12.94
CA VAL A 25 4.32 -19.32 12.33
C VAL A 25 4.43 -19.29 10.80
N ARG A 26 4.45 -18.10 10.18
CA ARG A 26 4.57 -17.97 8.72
C ARG A 26 5.94 -18.43 8.19
N GLU A 27 7.00 -18.19 8.96
CA GLU A 27 8.34 -18.70 8.63
C GLU A 27 8.38 -20.23 8.67
N ALA A 28 7.72 -20.87 9.64
CA ALA A 28 7.59 -22.32 9.68
C ALA A 28 6.78 -22.88 8.50
N GLU A 29 5.70 -22.20 8.10
CA GLU A 29 4.93 -22.54 6.90
C GLU A 29 5.77 -22.45 5.63
N LEU A 30 6.60 -21.41 5.49
CA LEU A 30 7.53 -21.26 4.38
C LEU A 30 8.57 -22.38 4.33
N VAL A 31 9.13 -22.78 5.49
CA VAL A 31 10.06 -23.90 5.58
C VAL A 31 9.40 -25.20 5.13
N SER A 32 8.16 -25.45 5.58
CA SER A 32 7.38 -26.63 5.17
C SER A 32 7.10 -26.66 3.65
N ALA A 33 6.71 -25.51 3.08
CA ALA A 33 6.48 -25.38 1.64
C ALA A 33 7.77 -25.62 0.83
N LYS A 34 8.90 -25.05 1.27
CA LYS A 34 10.22 -25.27 0.63
C LYS A 34 10.64 -26.73 0.72
N ALA A 35 10.44 -27.39 1.85
CA ALA A 35 10.75 -28.80 2.02
C ALA A 35 9.89 -29.69 1.09
N THR A 36 8.62 -29.32 0.90
CA THR A 36 7.72 -30.01 -0.03
C THR A 36 8.17 -29.85 -1.48
N LEU A 37 8.51 -28.63 -1.90
CA LEU A 37 9.07 -28.38 -3.24
C LEU A 37 10.35 -29.20 -3.46
N HIS A 38 11.29 -29.14 -2.51
CA HIS A 38 12.55 -29.87 -2.59
C HIS A 38 12.34 -31.39 -2.68
N LYS A 39 11.36 -31.94 -1.96
CA LYS A 39 10.98 -33.35 -2.06
C LYS A 39 10.49 -33.72 -3.47
N LEU A 40 9.73 -32.83 -4.12
CA LEU A 40 9.23 -33.03 -5.48
C LEU A 40 10.34 -32.87 -6.53
N GLU A 41 11.30 -31.97 -6.31
CA GLU A 41 12.47 -31.77 -7.18
C GLU A 41 13.45 -32.96 -7.12
N MET A 42 13.53 -33.64 -5.97
CA MET A 42 14.36 -34.83 -5.79
C MET A 42 13.69 -36.15 -6.20
N ALA A 43 12.46 -36.13 -6.72
CA ALA A 43 11.80 -37.33 -7.19
C ALA A 43 12.22 -37.69 -8.63
N PRO A 44 12.41 -38.98 -8.97
CA PRO A 44 12.23 -40.17 -8.13
C PRO A 44 13.43 -40.43 -7.19
N ARG A 45 13.18 -41.08 -6.07
CA ARG A 45 14.26 -41.44 -5.14
C ARG A 45 15.14 -42.52 -5.77
N PRO A 46 16.47 -42.45 -5.59
CA PRO A 46 17.38 -43.43 -6.18
C PRO A 46 17.12 -44.86 -5.67
N GLU A 47 16.60 -45.01 -4.46
CA GLU A 47 16.19 -46.32 -3.91
C GLU A 47 14.98 -46.96 -4.62
N ASP A 48 14.14 -46.19 -5.32
CA ASP A 48 12.92 -46.71 -5.96
C ASP A 48 13.19 -47.29 -7.37
N VAL A 49 14.34 -46.96 -7.97
CA VAL A 49 14.69 -47.34 -9.35
C VAL A 49 15.20 -48.80 -9.47
N PRO A 50 16.09 -49.31 -8.59
CA PRO A 50 16.62 -50.68 -8.71
C PRO A 50 15.56 -51.79 -8.73
N PRO A 51 14.48 -51.76 -7.91
CA PRO A 51 13.43 -52.78 -7.98
C PRO A 51 12.72 -52.80 -9.35
N LEU A 52 12.49 -51.65 -9.96
CA LEU A 52 11.88 -51.55 -11.28
C LEU A 52 12.84 -52.00 -12.39
N GLN A 53 14.14 -51.71 -12.26
CA GLN A 53 15.16 -52.23 -13.17
C GLN A 53 15.23 -53.76 -13.09
N ALA A 54 15.21 -54.32 -11.89
CA ALA A 54 15.18 -55.77 -11.69
C ALA A 54 13.92 -56.40 -12.31
N ALA A 55 12.75 -55.75 -12.20
CA ALA A 55 11.52 -56.21 -12.84
C ALA A 55 11.60 -56.18 -14.38
N VAL A 56 12.26 -55.17 -14.97
CA VAL A 56 12.54 -55.11 -16.42
C VAL A 56 13.46 -56.27 -16.84
N GLU A 57 14.53 -56.53 -16.10
CA GLU A 57 15.45 -57.63 -16.39
C GLU A 57 14.78 -59.00 -16.24
N GLU A 58 13.92 -59.18 -15.23
CA GLU A 58 13.12 -60.40 -15.07
C GLU A 58 12.14 -60.60 -16.24
N ALA A 59 11.41 -59.54 -16.63
CA ALA A 59 10.49 -59.60 -17.77
C ALA A 59 11.23 -59.87 -19.09
N ARG A 60 12.45 -59.35 -19.24
CA ARG A 60 13.32 -59.58 -20.40
C ARG A 60 13.80 -61.03 -20.46
N ALA A 61 14.20 -61.61 -19.33
CA ALA A 61 14.56 -63.03 -19.26
C ALA A 61 13.38 -63.93 -19.68
N LYS A 62 12.17 -63.65 -19.18
CA LYS A 62 10.95 -64.38 -19.57
C LYS A 62 10.61 -64.25 -21.06
N LEU A 63 10.83 -63.08 -21.65
CA LEU A 63 10.66 -62.88 -23.10
C LEU A 63 11.66 -63.73 -23.89
N ASN A 64 12.93 -63.74 -23.50
CA ASN A 64 13.96 -64.54 -24.17
C ASN A 64 13.62 -66.04 -24.11
N ASP A 65 13.14 -66.53 -22.97
CA ASP A 65 12.72 -67.93 -22.81
C ASP A 65 11.53 -68.27 -23.71
N ALA A 66 10.51 -67.40 -23.76
CA ALA A 66 9.33 -67.58 -24.60
C ALA A 66 9.65 -67.49 -26.10
N GLU A 67 10.55 -66.58 -26.49
CA GLU A 67 11.05 -66.45 -27.86
C GLU A 67 11.82 -67.71 -28.29
N ALA A 68 12.70 -68.22 -27.43
CA ALA A 68 13.43 -69.47 -27.69
C ALA A 68 12.48 -70.67 -27.79
N ALA A 69 11.42 -70.74 -26.97
CA ALA A 69 10.40 -71.78 -27.05
C ALA A 69 9.61 -71.71 -28.37
N MET A 70 9.09 -70.53 -28.72
CA MET A 70 8.38 -70.31 -29.97
C MET A 70 9.25 -70.67 -31.18
N ALA A 71 10.52 -70.24 -31.22
CA ALA A 71 11.44 -70.55 -32.31
C ALA A 71 11.72 -72.06 -32.46
N ARG A 72 11.77 -72.80 -31.33
CA ARG A 72 11.89 -74.27 -31.37
C ARG A 72 10.65 -74.91 -31.96
N THR A 73 9.47 -74.52 -31.48
CA THR A 73 8.19 -75.10 -31.91
C THR A 73 7.86 -74.74 -33.35
N GLU A 74 8.22 -73.53 -33.80
CA GLU A 74 8.11 -73.10 -35.20
C GLU A 74 8.92 -74.00 -36.15
N ARG A 75 10.17 -74.32 -35.81
CA ARG A 75 11.01 -75.23 -36.61
C ARG A 75 10.43 -76.64 -36.70
N LEU A 76 9.80 -77.14 -35.63
CA LEU A 76 9.13 -78.44 -35.61
C LEU A 76 7.83 -78.42 -36.41
N PHE A 77 7.06 -77.34 -36.32
CA PHE A 77 5.82 -77.15 -37.07
C PHE A 77 6.08 -77.07 -38.58
N GLN A 78 7.10 -76.33 -39.02
CA GLN A 78 7.52 -76.27 -40.43
C GLN A 78 7.94 -77.64 -40.99
N ARG A 79 8.43 -78.53 -40.14
CA ARG A 79 8.77 -79.94 -40.48
C ARG A 79 7.57 -80.90 -40.35
N GLN A 80 6.37 -80.39 -40.07
CA GLN A 80 5.14 -81.16 -39.81
C GLN A 80 5.25 -82.13 -38.60
N MET A 81 6.15 -81.86 -37.66
CA MET A 81 6.41 -82.72 -36.49
C MET A 81 5.77 -82.21 -35.19
N ALA A 82 5.05 -81.08 -35.22
CA ALA A 82 4.33 -80.52 -34.08
C ALA A 82 2.90 -80.10 -34.46
N PRO A 83 1.91 -80.23 -33.56
CA PRO A 83 0.54 -79.75 -33.79
C PRO A 83 0.47 -78.22 -33.89
N ALA A 84 -0.46 -77.71 -34.73
CA ALA A 84 -0.71 -76.27 -34.84
C ALA A 84 -1.09 -75.62 -33.48
N SER A 85 -1.80 -76.36 -32.62
CA SER A 85 -2.19 -75.90 -31.30
C SER A 85 -1.01 -75.57 -30.39
N ASP A 86 0.12 -76.27 -30.53
CA ASP A 86 1.28 -76.07 -29.66
C ASP A 86 2.10 -74.87 -30.12
N PHE A 87 2.22 -74.67 -31.44
CA PHE A 87 2.78 -73.45 -32.00
C PHE A 87 1.96 -72.20 -31.61
N ASP A 88 0.62 -72.27 -31.70
CA ASP A 88 -0.24 -71.16 -31.29
C ASP A 88 -0.10 -70.83 -29.80
N LYS A 89 -0.01 -71.84 -28.92
CA LYS A 89 0.22 -71.64 -27.47
C LYS A 89 1.54 -70.89 -27.21
N ASP A 90 2.64 -71.32 -27.80
CA ASP A 90 3.95 -70.66 -27.61
C ASP A 90 3.97 -69.25 -28.22
N ARG A 91 3.29 -69.06 -29.36
CA ARG A 91 3.11 -67.75 -29.97
C ARG A 91 2.35 -66.80 -29.04
N PHE A 92 1.26 -67.26 -28.41
CA PHE A 92 0.53 -66.44 -27.43
C PHE A 92 1.36 -66.16 -26.18
N ALA A 93 2.17 -67.13 -25.71
CA ALA A 93 3.09 -66.94 -24.59
C ALA A 93 4.16 -65.87 -24.90
N TYR A 94 4.74 -65.89 -26.12
CA TYR A 94 5.66 -64.86 -26.59
C TYR A 94 5.00 -63.47 -26.57
N TYR A 95 3.81 -63.32 -27.14
CA TYR A 95 3.11 -62.03 -27.14
C TYR A 95 2.77 -61.54 -25.74
N ALA A 96 2.39 -62.45 -24.83
CA ALA A 96 2.14 -62.12 -23.43
C ALA A 96 3.43 -61.65 -22.72
N ALA A 97 4.56 -62.34 -22.92
CA ALA A 97 5.85 -61.94 -22.35
C ALA A 97 6.34 -60.60 -22.92
N LYS A 98 6.13 -60.37 -24.23
CA LYS A 98 6.47 -59.10 -24.88
C LYS A 98 5.66 -57.93 -24.32
N ALA A 99 4.36 -58.13 -24.11
CA ALA A 99 3.49 -57.14 -23.48
C ALA A 99 3.89 -56.88 -22.01
N ALA A 100 4.29 -57.92 -21.28
CA ALA A 100 4.78 -57.78 -19.90
C ALA A 100 6.08 -56.97 -19.82
N LEU A 101 7.03 -57.20 -20.73
CA LEU A 101 8.25 -56.38 -20.82
C LEU A 101 7.93 -54.92 -21.17
N ALA A 102 7.06 -54.68 -22.15
CA ALA A 102 6.66 -53.34 -22.53
C ALA A 102 6.02 -52.57 -21.35
N ARG A 103 5.20 -53.26 -20.54
CA ARG A 103 4.64 -52.70 -19.30
C ARG A 103 5.72 -52.37 -18.27
N ALA A 104 6.65 -53.29 -18.00
CA ALA A 104 7.72 -53.06 -17.02
C ALA A 104 8.62 -51.87 -17.42
N ILE A 105 8.93 -51.74 -18.72
CA ILE A 105 9.67 -50.60 -19.25
C ILE A 105 8.86 -49.30 -19.08
N ALA A 106 7.57 -49.31 -19.39
CA ALA A 106 6.71 -48.14 -19.22
C ALA A 106 6.62 -47.71 -17.75
N ASP A 107 6.56 -48.66 -16.82
CA ASP A 107 6.54 -48.38 -15.37
C ASP A 107 7.89 -47.78 -14.91
N LEU A 108 9.03 -48.30 -15.39
CA LEU A 108 10.36 -47.74 -15.12
C LEU A 108 10.52 -46.32 -15.67
N GLU A 109 10.12 -46.08 -16.92
CA GLU A 109 10.21 -44.78 -17.56
C GLU A 109 9.27 -43.76 -16.90
N ARG A 110 8.06 -44.18 -16.50
CA ARG A 110 7.16 -43.35 -15.70
C ARG A 110 7.79 -42.94 -14.37
N MET A 111 8.47 -43.85 -13.69
CA MET A 111 9.16 -43.53 -12.44
C MET A 111 10.32 -42.56 -12.68
N LYS A 112 11.15 -42.80 -13.71
CA LYS A 112 12.27 -41.91 -14.08
C LYS A 112 11.84 -40.53 -14.55
N ALA A 113 10.68 -40.41 -15.19
CA ALA A 113 10.10 -39.14 -15.58
C ALA A 113 9.82 -38.24 -14.37
N GLY A 114 9.73 -38.82 -13.16
CA GLY A 114 9.68 -38.10 -11.90
C GLY A 114 8.39 -37.31 -11.71
N THR A 115 8.50 -36.19 -11.00
CA THR A 115 7.35 -35.31 -10.75
C THR A 115 6.94 -34.55 -12.02
N TRP A 116 5.65 -34.40 -12.25
CA TRP A 116 5.13 -33.57 -13.34
C TRP A 116 5.52 -32.10 -13.18
N LYS A 117 5.72 -31.42 -14.31
CA LYS A 117 6.13 -30.01 -14.31
C LYS A 117 5.08 -29.12 -13.68
N GLU A 118 3.81 -29.43 -13.91
CA GLU A 118 2.66 -28.72 -13.38
C GLU A 118 2.62 -28.79 -11.85
N ASP A 119 2.91 -29.97 -11.28
CA ASP A 119 2.98 -30.15 -9.83
C ASP A 119 4.15 -29.35 -9.22
N LEU A 120 5.29 -29.30 -9.90
CA LEU A 120 6.42 -28.46 -9.50
C LEU A 120 6.07 -26.97 -9.51
N GLU A 121 5.37 -26.50 -10.55
CA GLU A 121 4.93 -25.10 -10.63
C GLU A 121 3.90 -24.75 -9.53
N VAL A 122 2.98 -25.66 -9.20
CA VAL A 122 2.05 -25.49 -8.07
C VAL A 122 2.81 -25.42 -6.74
N ALA A 123 3.82 -26.26 -6.54
CA ALA A 123 4.65 -26.23 -5.35
C ALA A 123 5.48 -24.94 -5.26
N ARG A 124 6.04 -24.45 -6.38
CA ARG A 124 6.72 -23.15 -6.46
C ARG A 124 5.80 -21.99 -6.12
N ALA A 125 4.59 -21.99 -6.66
CA ALA A 125 3.58 -20.97 -6.35
C ALA A 125 3.23 -20.97 -4.85
N THR A 126 3.15 -22.15 -4.23
CA THR A 126 2.91 -22.29 -2.79
C THR A 126 4.07 -21.69 -1.96
N VAL A 127 5.32 -21.89 -2.38
CA VAL A 127 6.49 -21.26 -1.74
C VAL A 127 6.43 -19.73 -1.87
N VAL A 128 6.10 -19.21 -3.05
CA VAL A 128 5.96 -17.75 -3.28
C VAL A 128 4.84 -17.16 -2.41
N GLN A 129 3.72 -17.86 -2.31
CA GLN A 129 2.60 -17.46 -1.46
C GLN A 129 3.01 -17.41 0.01
N ALA A 130 3.70 -18.44 0.53
CA ALA A 130 4.18 -18.46 1.91
C ALA A 130 5.22 -17.35 2.17
N GLN A 131 6.12 -17.09 1.21
CA GLN A 131 7.09 -16.01 1.30
C GLN A 131 6.41 -14.64 1.38
N SER A 132 5.40 -14.41 0.54
CA SER A 132 4.64 -13.15 0.53
C SER A 132 3.91 -12.90 1.86
N GLN A 133 3.46 -13.97 2.53
CA GLN A 133 2.86 -13.87 3.86
C GLN A 133 3.90 -13.50 4.93
N VAL A 134 5.10 -14.08 4.88
CA VAL A 134 6.23 -13.67 5.75
C VAL A 134 6.56 -12.19 5.55
N ASP A 135 6.65 -11.74 4.30
CA ASP A 135 7.01 -10.36 3.97
C ASP A 135 5.92 -9.37 4.44
N SER A 136 4.65 -9.72 4.28
CA SER A 136 3.54 -8.92 4.81
C SER A 136 3.61 -8.74 6.33
N ILE A 137 3.91 -9.79 7.09
CA ILE A 137 4.08 -9.69 8.55
C ILE A 137 5.31 -8.84 8.91
N LYS A 138 6.43 -8.98 8.17
CA LYS A 138 7.62 -8.15 8.37
C LYS A 138 7.33 -6.66 8.15
N ILE A 139 6.54 -6.32 7.13
CA ILE A 139 6.09 -4.95 6.88
C ILE A 139 5.24 -4.45 8.06
N ASN A 140 4.34 -5.27 8.59
CA ASN A 140 3.52 -4.89 9.74
C ASN A 140 4.36 -4.66 11.00
N ILE A 141 5.39 -5.48 11.23
CA ILE A 141 6.36 -5.29 12.33
C ILE A 141 7.13 -3.99 12.15
N ASP A 142 7.60 -3.68 10.94
CA ASP A 142 8.28 -2.41 10.68
C ASP A 142 7.36 -1.21 10.95
N ARG A 143 6.08 -1.31 10.58
CA ARG A 143 5.05 -0.29 10.86
C ARG A 143 4.75 -0.11 12.35
N CYS A 144 5.09 -1.06 13.22
CA CYS A 144 5.03 -0.86 14.67
C CYS A 144 6.07 0.16 15.16
N THR A 145 7.13 0.41 14.39
CA THR A 145 8.10 1.47 14.68
C THR A 145 7.72 2.71 13.89
N VAL A 146 7.10 3.68 14.57
CA VAL A 146 6.72 4.95 13.94
C VAL A 146 7.96 5.84 13.85
N ARG A 147 8.31 6.24 12.63
CA ARG A 147 9.48 7.06 12.31
C ARG A 147 9.08 8.46 11.87
N ALA A 148 9.98 9.43 12.03
CA ALA A 148 9.78 10.77 11.51
C ALA A 148 9.80 10.78 9.97
N LEU A 149 8.76 11.33 9.33
CA LEU A 149 8.68 11.44 7.86
C LEU A 149 9.52 12.59 7.29
N THR A 150 9.80 13.59 8.14
CA THR A 150 10.56 14.80 7.82
C THR A 150 11.41 15.18 9.02
N ASP A 151 12.42 16.01 8.77
CA ASP A 151 13.14 16.70 9.84
C ASP A 151 12.21 17.73 10.52
N GLY A 152 12.31 17.86 11.84
CA GLY A 152 11.52 18.84 12.59
C GLY A 152 11.64 18.67 14.11
N GLU A 153 10.89 19.50 14.83
CA GLU A 153 10.82 19.49 16.29
C GLU A 153 9.52 18.84 16.79
N ILE A 154 9.61 18.07 17.86
CA ILE A 154 8.44 17.48 18.51
C ILE A 154 7.69 18.55 19.33
N LEU A 155 6.64 19.10 18.72
CA LEU A 155 5.78 20.15 19.29
C LEU A 155 4.90 19.64 20.42
N GLN A 156 4.32 18.45 20.25
CA GLN A 156 3.41 17.86 21.24
C GLN A 156 3.54 16.33 21.26
N LEU A 157 3.52 15.77 22.48
CA LEU A 157 3.54 14.34 22.75
C LEU A 157 2.27 13.98 23.53
N ASN A 158 1.34 13.30 22.88
CA ASN A 158 0.04 12.91 23.45
C ASN A 158 0.00 11.44 23.88
N VAL A 159 1.09 10.70 23.69
CA VAL A 159 1.22 9.30 24.10
C VAL A 159 2.19 9.15 25.26
N ARG A 160 1.89 8.23 26.18
CA ARG A 160 2.76 7.87 27.31
C ARG A 160 3.16 6.40 27.24
N LEU A 161 4.32 6.09 27.80
CA LEU A 161 4.78 4.70 27.96
C LEU A 161 3.75 3.90 28.77
N GLY A 162 3.37 2.73 28.25
CA GLY A 162 2.38 1.84 28.86
C GLY A 162 0.91 2.21 28.58
N GLN A 163 0.63 3.34 27.92
CA GLN A 163 -0.72 3.69 27.49
C GLN A 163 -1.10 2.87 26.24
N PHE A 164 -2.35 2.42 26.17
CA PHE A 164 -2.88 1.81 24.96
C PHE A 164 -3.03 2.86 23.85
N ALA A 165 -2.33 2.65 22.73
CA ALA A 165 -2.38 3.54 21.58
C ALA A 165 -3.67 3.30 20.77
N ALA A 166 -4.70 4.12 21.00
CA ALA A 166 -5.91 4.10 20.18
C ALA A 166 -5.72 4.95 18.92
N MET A 167 -6.05 4.41 17.75
CA MET A 167 -6.05 5.16 16.49
C MET A 167 -7.29 6.05 16.39
N THR A 168 -7.32 7.15 17.13
CA THR A 168 -8.35 8.19 16.97
C THR A 168 -7.83 9.31 16.09
N TRP A 169 -8.54 9.64 15.00
CA TRP A 169 -8.07 10.63 14.03
C TRP A 169 -8.08 12.06 14.57
N LYS A 170 -8.78 12.30 15.69
CA LYS A 170 -8.91 13.62 16.31
C LYS A 170 -7.78 13.97 17.28
N GLU A 171 -7.02 12.98 17.75
CA GLU A 171 -5.94 13.20 18.72
C GLU A 171 -4.66 12.55 18.20
N PRO A 172 -3.79 13.30 17.50
CA PRO A 172 -2.54 12.76 17.00
C PRO A 172 -1.64 12.36 18.18
N MET A 173 -0.99 11.20 18.13
CA MET A 173 -0.08 10.74 19.18
C MET A 173 1.16 11.65 19.33
N ILE A 174 1.66 12.17 18.20
CA ILE A 174 2.78 13.11 18.14
C ILE A 174 2.44 14.19 17.12
N VAL A 175 2.74 15.44 17.47
CA VAL A 175 2.74 16.57 16.53
C VAL A 175 4.19 16.94 16.26
N LEU A 176 4.61 16.76 15.01
CA LEU A 176 5.93 17.10 14.49
C LEU A 176 5.79 18.29 13.54
N GLY A 177 6.63 19.29 13.68
CA GLY A 177 6.64 20.45 12.78
C GLY A 177 8.05 20.99 12.55
N ASN A 178 8.30 21.49 11.35
CA ASN A 178 9.49 22.29 11.08
C ASN A 178 9.27 23.70 11.66
N VAL A 179 10.22 24.17 12.47
CA VAL A 179 10.18 25.47 13.17
C VAL A 179 11.17 26.50 12.59
N ASP A 180 11.89 26.13 11.53
CA ASP A 180 12.86 27.00 10.86
C ASP A 180 12.14 28.20 10.24
N HIS A 181 11.10 27.92 9.45
CA HIS A 181 10.28 28.92 8.77
C HIS A 181 8.87 29.00 9.34
N LEU A 182 8.61 30.05 10.12
CA LEU A 182 7.31 30.28 10.73
C LEU A 182 6.40 31.11 9.83
N HIS A 183 5.14 30.72 9.79
CA HIS A 183 4.09 31.44 9.08
C HIS A 183 3.06 31.98 10.07
N VAL A 184 2.51 33.15 9.77
CA VAL A 184 1.36 33.73 10.46
C VAL A 184 0.15 33.62 9.54
N ARG A 185 -0.89 32.98 10.07
CA ARG A 185 -2.21 32.99 9.47
C ARG A 185 -2.97 34.21 10.00
N VAL A 186 -3.34 35.09 9.09
CA VAL A 186 -4.07 36.33 9.36
C VAL A 186 -5.52 36.11 8.96
N ASP A 187 -6.44 36.26 9.90
CA ASP A 187 -7.87 36.22 9.65
C ASP A 187 -8.37 37.65 9.39
N ILE A 188 -8.74 37.96 8.14
CA ILE A 188 -9.30 39.26 7.76
C ILE A 188 -10.83 39.14 7.76
N ASP A 189 -11.51 39.98 8.54
CA ASP A 189 -12.98 39.96 8.63
C ASP A 189 -13.61 40.35 7.27
N GLU A 190 -14.76 39.76 6.96
CA GLU A 190 -15.48 39.98 5.69
C GLU A 190 -15.75 41.45 5.38
N ASN A 191 -15.98 42.27 6.42
CA ASN A 191 -16.21 43.71 6.30
C ASN A 191 -14.96 44.50 5.86
N ASP A 192 -13.77 43.96 6.12
CA ASP A 192 -12.49 44.61 5.81
C ASP A 192 -11.91 44.14 4.46
N LEU A 193 -12.48 43.10 3.85
CA LEU A 193 -12.06 42.59 2.54
C LEU A 193 -12.05 43.63 1.42
N PRO A 194 -12.98 44.60 1.35
CA PRO A 194 -12.91 45.65 0.33
C PRO A 194 -11.64 46.52 0.39
N PHE A 195 -10.96 46.56 1.54
CA PHE A 195 -9.74 47.35 1.76
C PHE A 195 -8.45 46.53 1.62
N PHE A 196 -8.59 45.21 1.43
CA PHE A 196 -7.46 44.30 1.32
C PHE A 196 -7.01 44.12 -0.13
N GLU A 197 -5.74 44.42 -0.40
CA GLU A 197 -5.08 44.11 -1.67
C GLU A 197 -4.18 42.89 -1.54
N LYS A 198 -4.19 42.02 -2.55
CA LYS A 198 -3.28 40.87 -2.61
C LYS A 198 -1.83 41.35 -2.62
N GLY A 199 -1.03 40.86 -1.68
CA GLY A 199 0.37 41.28 -1.53
C GLY A 199 0.58 42.53 -0.68
N ALA A 200 -0.44 43.02 0.04
CA ALA A 200 -0.30 44.15 0.95
C ALA A 200 0.84 43.94 1.94
N GLU A 201 1.63 45.00 2.16
CA GLU A 201 2.67 45.03 3.19
C GLU A 201 2.04 44.84 4.57
N ALA A 202 2.63 43.95 5.37
CA ALA A 202 2.10 43.58 6.67
C ALA A 202 3.20 43.64 7.74
N VAL A 203 2.82 44.06 8.94
CA VAL A 203 3.70 44.05 10.11
C VAL A 203 2.98 43.34 11.26
N ALA A 204 3.62 42.32 11.83
CA ALA A 204 3.10 41.62 12.99
C ALA A 204 3.76 42.12 14.28
N THR A 205 3.00 42.08 15.37
CA THR A 205 3.49 42.31 16.73
C THR A 205 3.00 41.17 17.63
N LEU A 206 3.76 40.85 18.68
CA LEU A 206 3.35 39.82 19.64
C LEU A 206 2.27 40.37 20.57
N LYS A 207 1.21 39.57 20.81
CA LYS A 207 0.14 39.94 21.74
C LYS A 207 0.73 40.25 23.12
N GLY A 208 0.55 41.48 23.61
CA GLY A 208 1.11 41.96 24.88
C GLY A 208 2.53 42.56 24.80
N ARG A 209 3.17 42.60 23.63
CA ARG A 209 4.48 43.26 23.39
C ARG A 209 4.47 44.07 22.09
N PRO A 210 3.82 45.25 22.06
CA PRO A 210 3.60 46.03 20.83
C PRO A 210 4.88 46.68 20.27
N HIS A 211 5.96 46.74 21.04
CA HIS A 211 7.21 47.40 20.64
C HIS A 211 8.07 46.57 19.69
N VAL A 212 7.81 45.28 19.54
CA VAL A 212 8.59 44.37 18.70
C VAL A 212 7.80 44.10 17.42
N ARG A 213 8.35 44.56 16.30
CA ARG A 213 7.70 44.52 14.99
C ARG A 213 8.42 43.50 14.09
N PHE A 214 7.65 42.64 13.47
CA PHE A 214 8.12 41.66 12.50
C PHE A 214 7.60 42.06 11.11
N PRO A 215 8.47 42.48 10.18
CA PRO A 215 8.06 42.72 8.80
C PRO A 215 7.68 41.38 8.16
N LEU A 216 6.44 41.26 7.70
CA LEU A 216 5.91 40.02 7.15
C LEU A 216 6.02 39.99 5.62
N LYS A 217 6.39 38.83 5.08
CA LYS A 217 6.41 38.59 3.63
C LYS A 217 5.15 37.85 3.20
N PHE A 218 4.42 38.42 2.23
CA PHE A 218 3.23 37.78 1.68
C PHE A 218 3.56 36.44 1.01
N VAL A 219 2.76 35.40 1.28
CA VAL A 219 2.89 34.09 0.63
C VAL A 219 1.69 33.82 -0.29
N TYR A 220 0.49 33.68 0.28
CA TYR A 220 -0.73 33.45 -0.49
C TYR A 220 -2.00 33.81 0.30
N VAL A 221 -3.13 33.87 -0.41
CA VAL A 221 -4.48 34.05 0.15
C VAL A 221 -5.27 32.76 -0.07
N GLU A 222 -5.94 32.27 0.97
CA GLU A 222 -6.93 31.20 0.81
C GLU A 222 -8.22 31.82 0.26
N PRO A 223 -8.65 31.46 -0.96
CA PRO A 223 -9.76 32.17 -1.62
C PRO A 223 -11.14 31.88 -1.00
N TYR A 224 -11.22 30.93 -0.06
CA TYR A 224 -12.47 30.50 0.55
C TYR A 224 -12.66 31.15 1.93
N VAL A 225 -13.73 31.94 2.07
CA VAL A 225 -14.07 32.61 3.33
C VAL A 225 -14.73 31.61 4.28
N ILE A 226 -14.16 31.41 5.47
CA ILE A 226 -14.66 30.45 6.48
C ILE A 226 -15.29 31.17 7.68
N PRO A 227 -16.22 30.54 8.41
CA PRO A 227 -16.67 31.06 9.70
C PRO A 227 -15.50 31.18 10.68
N LYS A 228 -15.43 32.29 11.42
CA LYS A 228 -14.37 32.51 12.41
C LYS A 228 -14.51 31.53 13.58
N GLN A 229 -13.55 30.63 13.75
CA GLN A 229 -13.52 29.65 14.85
C GLN A 229 -12.61 30.07 16.01
N SER A 230 -11.70 31.02 15.78
CA SER A 230 -10.75 31.50 16.78
C SER A 230 -11.33 32.76 17.45
N LEU A 231 -11.87 32.60 18.65
CA LEU A 231 -12.31 33.73 19.47
C LEU A 231 -11.10 34.26 20.24
N THR A 232 -10.70 35.51 19.99
CA THR A 232 -9.53 36.14 20.62
C THR A 232 -9.79 36.63 22.04
N GLY A 233 -11.05 36.50 22.49
CA GLY A 233 -11.53 36.89 23.83
C GLY A 233 -11.86 38.37 23.97
N SER A 234 -11.95 39.13 22.87
CA SER A 234 -12.31 40.54 22.90
C SER A 234 -13.83 40.74 23.04
N ASN A 235 -14.25 41.68 23.88
CA ASN A 235 -15.66 41.94 24.20
C ASN A 235 -16.47 42.57 23.03
N SER A 236 -15.80 42.91 21.92
CA SER A 236 -16.40 43.46 20.70
C SER A 236 -16.51 42.46 19.55
N GLU A 237 -16.14 41.20 19.77
CA GLU A 237 -16.03 40.20 18.71
C GLU A 237 -17.39 39.52 18.45
N ARG A 238 -17.92 39.67 17.23
CA ARG A 238 -19.22 39.08 16.84
C ARG A 238 -19.03 37.62 16.44
N VAL A 239 -19.83 36.74 17.04
CA VAL A 239 -19.82 35.28 16.84
C VAL A 239 -20.13 34.86 15.39
N ASP A 240 -20.81 35.72 14.61
CA ASP A 240 -21.24 35.43 13.23
C ASP A 240 -20.42 36.17 12.16
N THR A 241 -19.10 36.28 12.31
CA THR A 241 -18.24 36.91 11.29
C THR A 241 -17.54 35.83 10.46
N ARG A 242 -17.52 35.99 9.13
CA ARG A 242 -16.70 35.17 8.24
C ARG A 242 -15.36 35.87 8.01
N VAL A 243 -14.30 35.08 7.84
CA VAL A 243 -12.93 35.58 7.65
C VAL A 243 -12.29 35.00 6.39
N LEU A 244 -11.53 35.82 5.68
CA LEU A 244 -10.61 35.39 4.64
C LEU A 244 -9.24 35.16 5.27
N GLN A 245 -8.68 33.96 5.09
CA GLN A 245 -7.38 33.63 5.66
C GLN A 245 -6.26 34.01 4.69
N VAL A 246 -5.29 34.76 5.19
CA VAL A 246 -4.10 35.17 4.43
C VAL A 246 -2.87 34.68 5.16
N VAL A 247 -1.93 34.07 4.42
CA VAL A 247 -0.71 33.51 4.99
C VAL A 247 0.48 34.41 4.66
N TYR A 248 1.18 34.80 5.71
CA TYR A 248 2.41 35.57 5.65
C TYR A 248 3.56 34.78 6.30
N ALA A 249 4.78 34.91 5.80
CA ALA A 249 5.98 34.36 6.41
C ALA A 249 6.63 35.38 7.37
N LEU A 250 7.07 34.90 8.53
CA LEU A 250 7.99 35.67 9.39
C LEU A 250 9.38 35.72 8.76
N PRO A 251 10.18 36.75 9.08
CA PRO A 251 11.60 36.75 8.75
C PRO A 251 12.33 35.62 9.50
N ASP A 252 13.33 35.04 8.86
CA ASP A 252 14.17 33.98 9.45
C ASP A 252 14.99 34.53 10.63
N GLU A 253 15.52 35.75 10.48
CA GLU A 253 16.15 36.48 11.57
C GLU A 253 15.10 37.16 12.44
N ARG A 254 14.88 36.60 13.64
CA ARG A 254 13.88 37.09 14.58
C ARG A 254 14.54 37.76 15.78
N PRO A 255 14.12 38.98 16.16
CA PRO A 255 14.66 39.66 17.34
C PRO A 255 14.33 38.97 18.66
N ILE A 256 13.28 38.13 18.68
CA ILE A 256 12.83 37.36 19.85
C ILE A 256 12.38 35.99 19.36
N ASP A 257 12.54 34.98 20.21
CA ASP A 257 12.01 33.64 19.96
C ASP A 257 10.47 33.64 19.91
N VAL A 258 9.92 32.97 18.91
CA VAL A 258 8.46 32.90 18.64
C VAL A 258 8.10 31.43 18.56
N HIS A 259 7.09 31.02 19.33
CA HIS A 259 6.67 29.63 19.37
C HIS A 259 5.44 29.39 18.48
N VAL A 260 5.36 28.18 17.91
CA VAL A 260 4.20 27.74 17.13
C VAL A 260 2.94 27.79 18.01
N GLY A 261 1.88 28.40 17.49
CA GLY A 261 0.60 28.57 18.18
C GLY A 261 0.46 29.87 18.97
N GLN A 262 1.49 30.73 19.00
CA GLN A 262 1.41 32.05 19.64
C GLN A 262 0.55 33.02 18.82
N GLN A 263 -0.32 33.80 19.49
CA GLN A 263 -1.14 34.82 18.85
C GLN A 263 -0.35 36.10 18.56
N MET A 264 -0.58 36.69 17.39
CA MET A 264 0.04 37.93 16.94
C MET A 264 -1.01 38.91 16.42
N ASP A 265 -0.80 40.19 16.69
CA ASP A 265 -1.59 41.28 16.13
C ASP A 265 -0.93 41.73 14.83
N VAL A 266 -1.66 41.65 13.72
CA VAL A 266 -1.14 41.95 12.38
C VAL A 266 -1.78 43.22 11.83
N TYR A 267 -0.93 44.15 11.42
CA TYR A 267 -1.32 45.40 10.80
C TYR A 267 -1.05 45.32 9.30
N LEU A 268 -2.12 45.37 8.52
CA LEU A 268 -2.08 45.39 7.06
C LEU A 268 -2.11 46.84 6.59
N LYS A 269 -1.28 47.15 5.59
CA LYS A 269 -1.39 48.43 4.88
C LYS A 269 -2.67 48.41 4.05
N ALA A 270 -3.66 49.18 4.47
CA ALA A 270 -4.91 49.31 3.75
C ALA A 270 -4.68 49.94 2.36
N ALA A 271 -5.41 49.44 1.36
CA ALA A 271 -5.54 50.13 0.08
C ALA A 271 -6.08 51.54 0.31
N LYS A 272 -5.58 52.53 -0.44
CA LYS A 272 -6.25 53.84 -0.46
C LYS A 272 -7.67 53.60 -0.94
N ALA A 273 -8.67 54.01 -0.15
CA ALA A 273 -10.07 53.99 -0.56
C ALA A 273 -10.17 54.51 -2.00
N PRO A 274 -10.93 53.84 -2.89
CA PRO A 274 -11.07 54.30 -4.26
C PRO A 274 -11.56 55.76 -4.23
N LYS A 275 -10.69 56.69 -4.66
CA LYS A 275 -11.09 58.08 -4.88
C LYS A 275 -12.04 58.07 -6.06
N GLY A 276 -13.33 58.24 -5.78
CA GLY A 276 -14.35 58.44 -6.80
C GLY A 276 -15.19 57.20 -7.08
N ILE A 277 -16.11 56.89 -6.19
CA ILE A 277 -17.47 56.59 -6.63
C ILE A 277 -18.33 57.68 -5.99
N SER A 278 -18.32 58.87 -6.60
CA SER A 278 -19.52 59.70 -6.52
C SER A 278 -20.58 58.90 -7.26
N LEU A 279 -21.60 58.43 -6.55
CA LEU A 279 -22.86 58.12 -7.19
C LEU A 279 -23.27 59.44 -7.85
N ASP A 280 -23.12 59.53 -9.17
CA ASP A 280 -23.77 60.59 -9.93
C ASP A 280 -25.25 60.49 -9.61
N THR A 281 -25.74 61.44 -8.80
CA THR A 281 -27.17 61.59 -8.50
C THR A 281 -28.01 61.93 -9.73
N ASP A 282 -27.39 62.00 -10.91
CA ASP A 282 -28.02 62.19 -12.23
C ASP A 282 -27.95 60.93 -13.13
N ALA A 283 -27.62 59.76 -12.58
CA ALA A 283 -27.83 58.51 -13.30
C ALA A 283 -29.34 58.22 -13.42
N LYS A 284 -29.89 58.60 -14.58
CA LYS A 284 -31.24 58.24 -15.06
C LYS A 284 -31.56 56.80 -14.64
N ALA A 285 -32.64 56.63 -13.87
CA ALA A 285 -33.12 55.31 -13.45
C ALA A 285 -33.14 54.37 -14.65
N ILE A 286 -32.38 53.27 -14.57
CA ILE A 286 -32.54 52.16 -15.50
C ILE A 286 -33.98 51.65 -15.26
N PRO A 287 -34.89 51.70 -16.25
CA PRO A 287 -36.24 51.20 -16.03
C PRO A 287 -36.15 49.70 -15.73
N PHE A 288 -36.69 49.30 -14.60
CA PHE A 288 -36.91 47.91 -14.28
C PHE A 288 -38.24 47.52 -14.92
N ASP A 289 -38.21 46.89 -16.10
CA ASP A 289 -39.42 46.35 -16.73
C ASP A 289 -39.86 45.09 -15.96
N GLU A 290 -40.95 45.20 -15.19
CA GLU A 290 -41.54 44.08 -14.44
C GLU A 290 -42.08 42.96 -15.36
N ASP A 291 -42.24 43.23 -16.67
CA ASP A 291 -42.77 42.26 -17.63
C ASP A 291 -41.77 41.15 -18.00
N ASP A 292 -40.47 41.32 -17.74
CA ASP A 292 -39.44 40.32 -18.07
C ASP A 292 -39.42 39.10 -17.13
N LEU A 293 -40.23 39.12 -16.06
CA LEU A 293 -40.34 38.02 -15.10
C LEU A 293 -41.45 37.00 -15.42
N THR A 294 -42.29 37.22 -16.43
CA THR A 294 -43.48 36.37 -16.67
C THR A 294 -43.40 35.40 -17.85
N SER A 295 -42.28 35.32 -18.60
CA SER A 295 -42.18 34.44 -19.77
C SER A 295 -41.33 33.16 -19.61
N ALA A 296 -40.86 32.82 -18.41
CA ALA A 296 -40.12 31.58 -18.16
C ALA A 296 -41.00 30.49 -17.51
N SER A 297 -41.72 29.71 -18.32
CA SER A 297 -42.35 28.46 -17.88
C SER A 297 -41.31 27.48 -17.28
N PRO A 298 -41.62 26.78 -16.17
CA PRO A 298 -40.66 25.89 -15.53
C PRO A 298 -40.49 24.60 -16.32
N ARG A 299 -39.38 24.45 -17.05
CA ARG A 299 -38.92 23.13 -17.52
C ARG A 299 -38.42 22.32 -16.33
N LYS A 300 -39.28 21.44 -15.80
CA LYS A 300 -38.86 20.28 -15.00
C LYS A 300 -37.83 19.48 -15.80
N SER A 301 -36.59 19.39 -15.32
CA SER A 301 -35.66 18.36 -15.76
C SER A 301 -35.24 17.51 -14.55
N ARG A 302 -35.49 16.22 -14.70
CA ARG A 302 -35.08 15.10 -13.85
C ARG A 302 -33.57 14.92 -13.94
N THR A 303 -32.98 14.50 -12.83
CA THR A 303 -31.70 13.77 -12.76
C THR A 303 -31.79 12.99 -11.44
N SER A 304 -31.91 11.65 -11.45
CA SER A 304 -30.88 10.64 -11.73
C SER A 304 -29.73 10.70 -10.76
#